data_AF-A0A7V0ZIL0-F1
#
_entry.id   AF-A0A7V0ZIL0-F1
#
_cell.length_a   1.000
_cell.length_b   1.000
_cell.length_c   1.000
_cell.angle_alpha   90.00
_cell.angle_beta   90.00
_cell.angle_gamma   90.00
#
_symmetry.space_group_name_H-M   'P 1'
#
loop_
_entity.id
_entity.type
_entity.pdbx_description
1 polymer ?
#
loop_
_entity_poly.entity_id
_entity_poly.type
_entity_poly.pdbx_seq_one_letter_code
_entity_poly.pdbx_strand_id
1 'polypeptide(L)'
;VYARLGEGCVLDKTCINTLRGNYLYELFPRAQFIYIQRDGRDNISSMMDSWRKDGNFGLNQHLGTPKEIIRIENGRFDEWRLFYPPGWREYNNATLEEVCAFQWINANQHCLDAKAIIPKNQWSHLRYEDLFTRPVEMFEEVFQKLDIPFTDDIRQRCETLNKRPTSIVNGAPELEKWRQHNPQAIERIIGRICPMQKKLGYDCAI
;
A
#
# COMPACT_ATOMS: atom_id res chain seq x y z
N VAL A 1 -24.79 -7.01 10.13
CA VAL A 1 -23.42 -6.87 10.69
C VAL A 1 -23.02 -5.41 10.99
N TYR A 2 -23.61 -4.39 10.34
CA TYR A 2 -23.29 -2.98 10.63
C TYR A 2 -24.01 -2.34 11.85
N ALA A 3 -24.99 -3.03 12.46
CA ALA A 3 -25.80 -2.49 13.57
C ALA A 3 -25.05 -2.23 14.89
N ARG A 4 -23.75 -2.57 14.98
CA ARG A 4 -22.93 -2.40 16.20
C ARG A 4 -21.92 -1.25 16.13
N LEU A 5 -21.89 -0.47 15.06
CA LEU A 5 -20.83 0.53 14.82
C LEU A 5 -21.06 1.86 15.55
N GLY A 6 -22.21 2.04 16.21
CA GLY A 6 -22.55 3.28 16.90
C GLY A 6 -22.85 4.44 15.94
N GLU A 7 -22.99 5.65 16.47
CA GLU A 7 -23.04 6.86 15.67
C GLU A 7 -21.61 7.27 15.25
N GLY A 8 -21.41 7.58 13.97
CA GLY A 8 -20.14 8.11 13.46
C GLY A 8 -19.70 7.58 12.10
N CYS A 9 -18.53 8.04 11.66
CA CYS A 9 -17.88 7.58 10.44
C CYS A 9 -17.17 6.26 10.67
N VAL A 10 -17.32 5.31 9.73
CA VAL A 10 -16.62 4.03 9.74
C VAL A 10 -15.41 4.13 8.82
N LEU A 11 -14.25 3.71 9.33
CA LEU A 11 -13.01 3.65 8.56
C LEU A 11 -12.63 2.20 8.30
N ASP A 12 -12.38 1.85 7.03
CA ASP A 12 -11.76 0.59 6.64
C ASP A 12 -10.35 0.85 6.08
N LYS A 13 -9.34 0.20 6.67
CA LYS A 13 -7.97 0.24 6.18
C LYS A 13 -7.53 -1.16 5.78
N THR A 14 -7.86 -1.52 4.55
CA THR A 14 -7.45 -2.78 3.91
C THR A 14 -6.68 -2.49 2.63
N CYS A 15 -5.41 -2.86 2.55
CA CYS A 15 -4.55 -2.56 1.38
C CYS A 15 -5.08 -3.15 0.07
N ILE A 16 -5.80 -4.27 0.13
CA ILE A 16 -6.40 -4.96 -1.03
C ILE A 16 -7.51 -4.11 -1.68
N ASN A 17 -8.09 -3.14 -0.96
CA ASN A 17 -9.10 -2.25 -1.53
C ASN A 17 -8.57 -1.34 -2.64
N THR A 18 -7.25 -1.21 -2.77
CA THR A 18 -6.61 -0.56 -3.93
C THR A 18 -7.10 -1.12 -5.26
N LEU A 19 -7.40 -2.42 -5.34
CA LEU A 19 -7.92 -3.09 -6.54
C LEU A 19 -9.43 -2.90 -6.76
N ARG A 20 -10.14 -2.28 -5.82
CA ARG A 20 -11.61 -2.27 -5.76
C ARG A 20 -12.20 -0.87 -5.77
N GLY A 21 -11.42 0.15 -6.12
CA GLY A 21 -11.83 1.55 -6.03
C GLY A 21 -13.18 1.85 -6.71
N ASN A 22 -13.37 1.41 -7.96
CA ASN A 22 -14.64 1.60 -8.67
C ASN A 22 -15.81 0.89 -7.96
N TYR A 23 -15.66 -0.39 -7.65
CA TYR A 23 -16.67 -1.18 -6.95
C TYR A 23 -17.06 -0.57 -5.60
N LEU A 24 -16.08 -0.11 -4.82
CA LEU A 24 -16.32 0.53 -3.53
C LEU A 24 -17.05 1.87 -3.68
N TYR A 25 -16.75 2.63 -4.74
CA TYR A 25 -17.46 3.87 -5.03
C TYR A 25 -18.92 3.62 -5.43
N GLU A 26 -19.18 2.59 -6.26
CA GLU A 26 -20.53 2.17 -6.61
C GLU A 26 -21.34 1.72 -5.38
N LEU A 27 -20.73 0.95 -4.47
CA LEU A 27 -21.38 0.48 -3.25
C LEU A 27 -21.58 1.59 -2.21
N PHE A 28 -20.62 2.50 -2.09
CA PHE A 28 -20.64 3.58 -1.11
C PHE A 28 -20.43 4.93 -1.80
N PRO A 29 -21.43 5.47 -2.51
CA PRO A 29 -21.27 6.69 -3.30
C PRO A 29 -20.94 7.94 -2.47
N ARG A 30 -21.13 7.88 -1.14
CA ARG A 30 -20.79 8.95 -0.19
C ARG A 30 -19.46 8.74 0.53
N ALA A 31 -18.74 7.64 0.24
CA ALA A 31 -17.46 7.36 0.88
C ALA A 31 -16.39 8.39 0.50
N GLN A 32 -15.40 8.49 1.37
CA GLN A 32 -14.19 9.27 1.17
C GLN A 32 -13.03 8.30 0.96
N PHE A 33 -12.21 8.54 -0.06
CA PHE A 33 -11.11 7.67 -0.47
C PHE A 33 -9.78 8.35 -0.16
N ILE A 34 -9.00 7.71 0.71
CA ILE A 34 -7.65 8.19 1.06
C ILE A 34 -6.64 7.26 0.40
N TYR A 35 -5.95 7.78 -0.62
CA TYR A 35 -4.87 7.07 -1.29
C TYR A 35 -3.53 7.47 -0.69
N ILE A 36 -2.79 6.46 -0.22
CA ILE A 36 -1.44 6.62 0.32
C ILE A 36 -0.47 6.14 -0.75
N GLN A 37 0.34 7.07 -1.25
CA GLN A 37 1.37 6.84 -2.26
C GLN A 37 2.74 6.72 -1.58
N ARG A 38 3.61 5.84 -2.08
CA ARG A 38 4.99 5.69 -1.60
C ARG A 38 5.92 5.37 -2.77
N ASP A 39 7.17 5.80 -2.65
CA ASP A 39 8.26 5.41 -3.55
C ASP A 39 8.30 3.89 -3.76
N GLY A 40 8.39 3.48 -5.03
CA GLY A 40 8.33 2.08 -5.41
C GLY A 40 9.50 1.26 -4.88
N ARG A 41 10.71 1.84 -4.81
CA ARG A 41 11.92 1.17 -4.31
C ARG A 41 11.72 0.72 -2.86
N ASP A 42 11.32 1.66 -2.01
CA ASP A 42 11.06 1.40 -0.59
C ASP A 42 9.83 0.53 -0.37
N ASN A 43 8.75 0.76 -1.11
CA ASN A 43 7.53 -0.01 -0.95
C ASN A 43 7.76 -1.47 -1.35
N ILE A 44 8.41 -1.72 -2.49
CA ILE A 44 8.66 -3.07 -2.99
C ILE A 44 9.64 -3.81 -2.08
N SER A 45 10.72 -3.16 -1.64
CA SER A 45 11.62 -3.74 -0.64
C SER A 45 10.86 -4.16 0.62
N SER A 46 9.95 -3.32 1.11
CA SER A 46 9.10 -3.65 2.26
C SER A 46 8.11 -4.79 1.98
N MET A 47 7.64 -4.95 0.74
CA MET A 47 6.79 -6.06 0.34
C MET A 47 7.57 -7.38 0.31
N MET A 48 8.81 -7.35 -0.18
CA MET A 48 9.70 -8.52 -0.15
C MET A 48 9.97 -8.99 1.28
N ASP A 49 10.24 -8.06 2.20
CA ASP A 49 10.41 -8.38 3.62
C ASP A 49 9.13 -9.01 4.22
N SER A 50 7.96 -8.49 3.82
CA SER A 50 6.66 -9.03 4.24
C SER A 50 6.42 -10.45 3.71
N TRP A 51 6.84 -10.71 2.46
CA TRP A 51 6.79 -12.05 1.87
C TRP A 51 7.66 -13.05 2.61
N ARG A 52 8.81 -12.62 3.16
CA ARG A 52 9.75 -13.50 3.88
C ARG A 52 9.46 -13.64 5.38
N LYS A 53 8.53 -12.87 5.93
CA LYS A 53 8.17 -12.90 7.35
C LYS A 53 7.07 -13.93 7.62
N ASP A 54 7.39 -15.03 8.27
CA ASP A 54 6.44 -16.12 8.50
C ASP A 54 5.17 -15.69 9.27
N GLY A 55 4.06 -16.36 8.95
CA GLY A 55 2.77 -16.19 9.62
C GLY A 55 2.04 -14.87 9.34
N ASN A 56 2.53 -14.03 8.42
CA ASN A 56 1.90 -12.74 8.09
C ASN A 56 1.55 -12.62 6.61
N PHE A 57 0.42 -11.95 6.35
CA PHE A 57 -0.09 -11.61 5.01
C PHE A 57 -0.41 -12.78 4.08
N GLY A 58 -0.49 -13.98 4.63
CA GLY A 58 -1.02 -15.16 3.99
C GLY A 58 -2.46 -14.98 3.53
N LEU A 59 -2.75 -15.45 2.32
CA LEU A 59 -4.09 -15.36 1.74
C LEU A 59 -4.94 -16.61 1.95
N ASN A 60 -4.35 -17.74 2.35
CA ASN A 60 -5.07 -19.00 2.46
C ASN A 60 -6.20 -18.92 3.51
N GLN A 61 -5.98 -18.22 4.62
CA GLN A 61 -6.99 -18.01 5.66
C GLN A 61 -8.23 -17.22 5.17
N HIS A 62 -8.13 -16.48 4.07
CA HIS A 62 -9.20 -15.64 3.54
C HIS A 62 -9.80 -16.17 2.25
N LEU A 63 -8.99 -16.83 1.41
CA LEU A 63 -9.35 -17.24 0.05
C LEU A 63 -9.26 -18.76 -0.17
N GLY A 64 -8.81 -19.51 0.83
CA GLY A 64 -8.49 -20.93 0.71
C GLY A 64 -7.15 -21.18 0.03
N THR A 65 -6.70 -22.42 0.08
CA THR A 65 -5.42 -22.84 -0.53
C THR A 65 -5.59 -22.95 -2.06
N PRO A 66 -4.76 -22.24 -2.86
CA PRO A 66 -4.77 -22.40 -4.30
C PRO A 66 -4.34 -23.81 -4.71
N LYS A 67 -4.77 -24.27 -5.89
CA LYS A 67 -4.35 -25.59 -6.41
C LYS A 67 -2.92 -25.55 -6.93
N GLU A 68 -2.46 -24.38 -7.33
CA GLU A 68 -1.13 -24.16 -7.89
C GLU A 68 -0.07 -24.11 -6.78
N ILE A 69 1.01 -24.86 -6.96
CA ILE A 69 2.21 -24.75 -6.11
C ILE A 69 2.90 -23.41 -6.42
N ILE A 70 3.23 -22.65 -5.38
CA ILE A 70 4.01 -21.42 -5.52
C ILE A 70 5.46 -21.77 -5.81
N ARG A 71 6.04 -21.27 -6.91
CA ARG A 71 7.41 -21.61 -7.35
C ARG A 71 8.44 -20.51 -7.06
N ILE A 72 7.97 -19.36 -6.57
CA ILE A 72 8.79 -18.20 -6.21
C ILE A 72 9.84 -18.60 -5.16
N GLU A 73 11.08 -18.12 -5.32
CA GLU A 73 12.25 -18.51 -4.50
C GLU A 73 12.39 -20.04 -4.36
N ASN A 74 12.32 -20.77 -5.49
CA ASN A 74 12.41 -22.24 -5.54
C ASN A 74 11.34 -22.96 -4.68
N GLY A 75 10.16 -22.38 -4.58
CA GLY A 75 9.06 -22.92 -3.79
C GLY A 75 9.24 -22.76 -2.28
N ARG A 76 9.99 -21.74 -1.85
CA ARG A 76 10.14 -21.39 -0.43
C ARG A 76 8.81 -21.09 0.24
N PHE A 77 7.85 -20.49 -0.48
CA PHE A 77 6.58 -20.04 0.06
C PHE A 77 5.50 -21.10 -0.14
N ASP A 78 4.76 -21.38 0.91
CA ASP A 78 3.60 -22.30 0.94
C ASP A 78 2.30 -21.62 0.51
N GLU A 79 2.27 -20.29 0.49
CA GLU A 79 1.13 -19.49 0.05
C GLU A 79 1.54 -18.18 -0.62
N TRP A 80 0.66 -17.65 -1.46
CA TRP A 80 0.80 -16.31 -1.99
C TRP A 80 0.49 -15.27 -0.92
N ARG A 81 1.22 -14.14 -0.93
CA ARG A 81 1.13 -13.12 0.12
C ARG A 81 0.68 -11.76 -0.40
N LEU A 82 0.17 -10.94 0.53
CA LEU A 82 -0.34 -9.57 0.35
C LEU A 82 -1.68 -9.49 -0.40
N PHE A 83 -1.72 -9.82 -1.69
CA PHE A 83 -2.96 -9.86 -2.51
C PHE A 83 -2.72 -10.50 -3.88
N TYR A 84 -3.79 -10.94 -4.54
CA TYR A 84 -3.77 -11.44 -5.92
C TYR A 84 -4.14 -10.33 -6.91
N PRO A 85 -3.18 -9.71 -7.61
CA PRO A 85 -3.50 -8.86 -8.77
C PRO A 85 -4.07 -9.71 -9.93
N PRO A 86 -4.86 -9.11 -10.84
CA PRO A 86 -5.21 -9.75 -12.11
C PRO A 86 -3.96 -10.24 -12.83
N GLY A 87 -3.95 -11.48 -13.34
CA GLY A 87 -2.78 -12.06 -14.02
C GLY A 87 -1.68 -12.63 -13.10
N TRP A 88 -1.86 -12.68 -11.77
CA TRP A 88 -0.84 -13.12 -10.81
C TRP A 88 -0.19 -14.49 -11.13
N ARG A 89 -0.93 -15.41 -11.74
CA ARG A 89 -0.43 -16.76 -12.08
C ARG A 89 0.76 -16.74 -13.02
N GLU A 90 0.83 -15.74 -13.90
CA GLU A 90 1.92 -15.55 -14.86
C GLU A 90 3.26 -15.26 -14.16
N TYR A 91 3.20 -14.75 -12.92
CA TYR A 91 4.37 -14.41 -12.11
C TYR A 91 4.81 -15.52 -11.16
N ASN A 92 4.20 -16.72 -11.24
CA ASN A 92 4.56 -17.80 -10.33
C ASN A 92 6.00 -18.31 -10.52
N ASN A 93 6.57 -18.15 -11.73
CA ASN A 93 7.97 -18.49 -12.03
C ASN A 93 8.92 -17.27 -11.98
N ALA A 94 8.43 -16.09 -11.61
CA ALA A 94 9.24 -14.88 -11.55
C ALA A 94 10.05 -14.80 -10.25
N THR A 95 11.01 -13.88 -10.19
CA THR A 95 11.74 -13.60 -8.93
C THR A 95 10.82 -12.86 -7.94
N LEU A 96 11.17 -12.88 -6.65
CA LEU A 96 10.33 -12.24 -5.63
C LEU A 96 10.19 -10.72 -5.87
N GLU A 97 11.27 -10.05 -6.26
CA GLU A 97 11.24 -8.63 -6.59
C GLU A 97 10.34 -8.33 -7.81
N GLU A 98 10.28 -9.21 -8.80
CA GLU A 98 9.37 -9.05 -9.95
C GLU A 98 7.91 -9.26 -9.55
N VAL A 99 7.63 -10.23 -8.68
CA VAL A 99 6.29 -10.46 -8.11
C VAL A 99 5.84 -9.24 -7.32
N CYS A 100 6.68 -8.72 -6.41
CA CYS A 100 6.35 -7.55 -5.62
C CYS A 100 6.24 -6.27 -6.48
N ALA A 101 7.09 -6.12 -7.50
CA ALA A 101 6.97 -5.04 -8.49
C ALA A 101 5.64 -5.10 -9.24
N PHE A 102 5.24 -6.29 -9.69
CA PHE A 102 3.96 -6.49 -10.36
C PHE A 102 2.77 -6.14 -9.47
N GLN A 103 2.79 -6.59 -8.22
CA GLN A 103 1.79 -6.22 -7.21
C GLN A 103 1.74 -4.70 -7.01
N TRP A 104 2.88 -4.04 -6.79
CA TRP A 104 2.96 -2.59 -6.60
C TRP A 104 2.46 -1.80 -7.82
N ILE A 105 2.86 -2.19 -9.03
CA ILE A 105 2.38 -1.55 -10.27
C ILE A 105 0.86 -1.69 -10.39
N ASN A 106 0.30 -2.89 -10.19
CA ASN A 106 -1.13 -3.12 -10.30
C ASN A 106 -1.92 -2.29 -9.28
N ALA A 107 -1.52 -2.33 -8.00
CA ALA A 107 -2.22 -1.59 -6.96
C ALA A 107 -2.26 -0.08 -7.25
N ASN A 108 -1.13 0.50 -7.69
CA ASN A 108 -1.09 1.92 -8.03
C ASN A 108 -1.86 2.23 -9.31
N GLN A 109 -1.81 1.38 -10.34
CA GLN A 109 -2.60 1.58 -11.56
C GLN A 109 -4.11 1.58 -11.23
N HIS A 110 -4.59 0.62 -10.43
CA HIS A 110 -5.98 0.59 -10.00
C HIS A 110 -6.38 1.81 -9.15
N CYS A 111 -5.49 2.32 -8.29
CA CYS A 111 -5.73 3.58 -7.58
C CYS A 111 -5.81 4.78 -8.52
N LEU A 112 -4.95 4.86 -9.53
CA LEU A 112 -4.98 5.94 -10.52
C LEU A 112 -6.25 5.87 -11.39
N ASP A 113 -6.69 4.67 -11.75
CA ASP A 113 -7.93 4.46 -12.49
C ASP A 113 -9.14 4.86 -11.64
N ALA A 114 -9.16 4.48 -10.35
CA ALA A 114 -10.20 4.90 -9.41
C ALA A 114 -10.22 6.42 -9.20
N LYS A 115 -9.04 7.05 -9.11
CA LYS A 115 -8.92 8.52 -9.02
C LYS A 115 -9.52 9.24 -10.22
N ALA A 116 -9.50 8.64 -11.41
CA ALA A 116 -10.06 9.24 -12.62
C ALA A 116 -11.59 9.30 -12.60
N ILE A 117 -12.25 8.43 -11.85
CA ILE A 117 -13.71 8.33 -11.77
C ILE A 117 -14.30 8.92 -10.48
N ILE A 118 -13.57 8.84 -9.36
CA ILE A 118 -14.05 9.32 -8.06
C ILE A 118 -13.98 10.86 -8.05
N PRO A 119 -15.05 11.56 -7.63
CA PRO A 119 -15.07 13.01 -7.53
C PRO A 119 -13.89 13.57 -6.70
N LYS A 120 -13.32 14.69 -7.14
CA LYS A 120 -12.14 15.30 -6.50
C LYS A 120 -12.36 15.62 -5.01
N ASN A 121 -13.57 15.99 -4.61
CA ASN A 121 -13.93 16.24 -3.22
C ASN A 121 -14.02 14.96 -2.37
N GLN A 122 -14.10 13.78 -2.99
CA GLN A 122 -14.10 12.47 -2.32
C GLN A 122 -12.74 11.77 -2.34
N TRP A 123 -11.73 12.37 -2.99
CA TRP A 123 -10.39 11.78 -3.11
C TRP A 123 -9.32 12.59 -2.37
N SER A 124 -8.72 12.01 -1.36
CA SER A 124 -7.57 12.56 -0.63
C SER A 124 -6.31 11.78 -0.98
N HIS A 125 -5.20 12.49 -1.15
CA HIS A 125 -3.91 11.90 -1.53
C HIS A 125 -2.87 12.27 -0.49
N LEU A 126 -2.22 11.25 0.09
CA LEU A 126 -1.13 11.38 1.04
C LEU A 126 0.12 10.76 0.45
N ARG A 127 1.24 11.47 0.43
CA ARG A 127 2.54 10.87 0.15
C ARG A 127 3.15 10.40 1.45
N TYR A 128 3.66 9.17 1.46
CA TYR A 128 4.37 8.61 2.60
C TYR A 128 5.55 9.48 3.01
N GLU A 129 6.23 10.10 2.05
CA GLU A 129 7.41 10.93 2.29
C GLU A 129 7.07 12.24 3.03
N ASP A 130 5.82 12.72 2.94
CA ASP A 130 5.37 13.92 3.68
C ASP A 130 5.35 13.67 5.19
N LEU A 131 5.34 12.41 5.63
CA LEU A 131 5.44 12.04 7.04
C LEU A 131 6.76 12.52 7.68
N PHE A 132 7.80 12.78 6.88
CA PHE A 132 9.10 13.20 7.39
C PHE A 132 9.28 14.72 7.38
N THR A 133 8.52 15.43 6.55
CA THR A 133 8.69 16.87 6.33
C THR A 133 7.52 17.70 6.86
N ARG A 134 6.31 17.14 6.80
CA ARG A 134 5.04 17.79 7.19
C ARG A 134 4.10 16.82 7.92
N PRO A 135 4.56 16.14 8.99
CA PRO A 135 3.84 15.04 9.65
C PRO A 135 2.51 15.45 10.27
N VAL A 136 2.26 16.74 10.52
CA VAL A 136 1.02 17.23 11.12
C VAL A 136 0.10 17.77 10.04
N GLU A 137 0.63 18.64 9.19
CA GLU A 137 -0.11 19.37 8.17
C GLU A 137 -0.76 18.43 7.16
N MET A 138 -0.07 17.36 6.74
CA MET A 138 -0.62 16.40 5.78
C MET A 138 -1.89 15.71 6.29
N PHE A 139 -2.00 15.47 7.61
CA PHE A 139 -3.20 14.87 8.19
C PHE A 139 -4.25 15.93 8.49
N GLU A 140 -3.86 17.09 9.00
CA GLU A 140 -4.77 18.21 9.26
C GLU A 140 -5.59 18.58 8.01
N GLU A 141 -4.94 18.64 6.84
CA GLU A 141 -5.62 18.87 5.55
C GLU A 141 -6.67 17.79 5.22
N VAL A 142 -6.38 16.52 5.51
CA VAL A 142 -7.32 15.41 5.30
C VAL A 142 -8.47 15.49 6.30
N PHE A 143 -8.20 15.74 7.58
CA PHE A 143 -9.24 15.88 8.60
C PHE A 143 -10.19 17.03 8.28
N GLN A 144 -9.65 18.19 7.88
CA GLN A 144 -10.45 19.33 7.43
C GLN A 144 -11.34 18.96 6.24
N LYS A 145 -10.80 18.24 5.25
CA LYS A 145 -11.57 17.80 4.09
C LYS A 145 -12.69 16.80 4.44
N LEU A 146 -12.46 15.97 5.45
CA LEU A 146 -13.45 15.01 5.96
C LEU A 146 -14.49 15.65 6.89
N ASP A 147 -14.33 16.92 7.26
CA ASP A 147 -15.11 17.61 8.29
C ASP A 147 -15.07 16.87 9.63
N ILE A 148 -13.88 16.38 10.00
CA ILE A 148 -13.61 15.69 11.27
C ILE A 148 -12.72 16.59 12.13
N PRO A 149 -13.05 16.81 13.43
CA PRO A 149 -12.20 17.60 14.32
C PRO A 149 -10.76 17.08 14.38
N PHE A 150 -9.80 17.95 14.13
CA PHE A 150 -8.37 17.68 14.32
C PHE A 150 -7.94 18.15 15.71
N THR A 151 -8.12 17.27 16.70
CA THR A 151 -7.88 17.58 18.12
C THR A 151 -6.39 17.61 18.48
N ASP A 152 -6.07 18.20 19.63
CA ASP A 152 -4.68 18.29 20.10
C ASP A 152 -4.03 16.91 20.33
N ASP A 153 -4.79 15.90 20.74
CA ASP A 153 -4.27 14.54 20.89
C ASP A 153 -3.90 13.90 19.54
N ILE A 154 -4.67 14.19 18.48
CA ILE A 154 -4.36 13.74 17.12
C ILE A 154 -3.13 14.48 16.62
N ARG A 155 -3.04 15.80 16.84
CA ARG A 155 -1.86 16.61 16.50
C ARG A 155 -0.59 16.03 17.13
N GLN A 156 -0.59 15.83 18.45
CA GLN A 156 0.55 15.25 19.19
C GLN A 156 0.91 13.84 18.69
N ARG A 157 -0.10 13.03 18.33
CA ARG A 157 0.16 11.71 17.74
C ARG A 157 0.86 11.85 16.39
N CYS A 158 0.38 12.72 15.52
CA CYS A 158 0.98 13.00 14.21
C CYS A 158 2.45 13.45 14.31
N GLU A 159 2.79 14.32 15.27
CA GLU A 159 4.18 14.80 15.51
C GLU A 159 5.19 13.68 15.79
N THR A 160 4.72 12.50 16.22
CA THR A 160 5.59 11.38 16.61
C THR A 160 5.45 10.15 15.72
N LEU A 161 4.60 10.19 14.69
CA LEU A 161 4.32 9.04 13.83
C LEU A 161 5.57 8.55 13.08
N ASN A 162 6.47 9.44 12.67
CA ASN A 162 7.71 9.07 12.00
C ASN A 162 8.74 8.41 12.95
N LYS A 163 8.52 8.45 14.27
CA LYS A 163 9.44 7.90 15.29
C LYS A 163 8.95 6.57 15.89
N ARG A 164 7.78 6.09 15.47
CA ARG A 164 7.13 4.92 16.07
C ARG A 164 6.78 3.91 14.99
N PRO A 165 6.75 2.60 15.30
CA PRO A 165 6.27 1.62 14.34
C PRO A 165 4.83 1.89 13.92
N THR A 166 4.63 2.08 12.62
CA THR A 166 3.32 2.30 11.99
C THR A 166 2.82 1.06 11.24
N SER A 167 3.63 0.00 11.20
CA SER A 167 3.29 -1.28 10.58
C SER A 167 3.77 -2.46 11.44
N ILE A 168 3.17 -3.63 11.22
CA ILE A 168 3.52 -4.89 11.88
C ILE A 168 4.86 -5.45 11.35
N VAL A 169 5.34 -4.95 10.21
CA VAL A 169 6.41 -5.60 9.46
C VAL A 169 7.77 -5.17 9.99
N ASN A 170 8.08 -3.87 9.91
CA ASN A 170 9.41 -3.34 10.19
C ASN A 170 9.32 -1.92 10.77
N GLY A 171 9.94 -1.75 11.96
CA GLY A 171 10.50 -0.49 12.48
C GLY A 171 9.63 0.76 12.44
N ALA A 172 10.23 1.89 12.83
CA ALA A 172 9.69 3.20 12.53
C ALA A 172 9.75 3.47 11.01
N PRO A 173 8.96 4.43 10.49
CA PRO A 173 9.10 4.92 9.13
C PRO A 173 10.56 5.27 8.77
N GLU A 174 10.99 4.86 7.58
CA GLU A 174 12.34 5.10 7.08
C GLU A 174 12.31 5.32 5.57
N LEU A 175 13.11 6.28 5.09
CA LEU A 175 13.34 6.58 3.69
C LEU A 175 14.58 5.83 3.19
N GLU A 176 14.54 5.41 1.93
CA GLU A 176 15.65 4.73 1.25
C GLU A 176 16.14 3.45 1.93
N LYS A 177 15.33 2.85 2.82
CA LYS A 177 15.64 1.57 3.48
C LYS A 177 15.86 0.44 2.48
N TRP A 178 15.34 0.59 1.26
CA TRP A 178 15.61 -0.34 0.16
C TRP A 178 17.11 -0.54 -0.09
N ARG A 179 17.95 0.48 0.14
CA ARG A 179 19.41 0.43 -0.01
C ARG A 179 20.07 -0.55 0.96
N GLN A 180 19.47 -0.75 2.13
CA GLN A 180 20.00 -1.65 3.15
C GLN A 180 19.37 -3.04 3.05
N HIS A 181 18.05 -3.09 2.81
CA HIS A 181 17.29 -4.34 2.89
C HIS A 181 17.40 -5.20 1.63
N ASN A 182 17.19 -4.61 0.45
CA ASN A 182 17.10 -5.36 -0.82
C ASN A 182 17.75 -4.60 -2.00
N PRO A 183 18.94 -3.99 -1.88
CA PRO A 183 19.49 -3.08 -2.89
C PRO A 183 19.61 -3.71 -4.28
N GLN A 184 20.26 -4.87 -4.37
CA GLN A 184 20.49 -5.58 -5.63
C GLN A 184 19.18 -6.03 -6.30
N ALA A 185 18.17 -6.37 -5.50
CA ALA A 185 16.89 -6.81 -6.05
C ALA A 185 16.12 -5.62 -6.65
N ILE A 186 16.15 -4.46 -5.98
CA ILE A 186 15.57 -3.22 -6.50
C ILE A 186 16.28 -2.74 -7.76
N GLU A 187 17.61 -2.80 -7.80
CA GLU A 187 18.39 -2.49 -9.01
C GLU A 187 17.95 -3.32 -10.22
N ARG A 188 17.69 -4.62 -10.04
CA ARG A 188 17.23 -5.51 -11.13
C ARG A 188 15.85 -5.12 -11.69
N ILE A 189 14.98 -4.53 -10.89
CA ILE A 189 13.60 -4.19 -11.30
C ILE A 189 13.39 -2.70 -11.59
N ILE A 190 14.40 -1.84 -11.42
CA ILE A 190 14.22 -0.38 -11.56
C ILE A 190 13.65 0.00 -12.92
N GLY A 191 14.14 -0.63 -14.00
CA GLY A 191 13.63 -0.42 -15.35
C GLY A 191 12.16 -0.81 -15.51
N ARG A 192 11.71 -1.86 -14.80
CA ARG A 192 10.32 -2.34 -14.80
C ARG A 192 9.38 -1.38 -14.06
N ILE A 193 9.81 -0.82 -12.93
CA ILE A 193 8.96 0.04 -12.09
C ILE A 193 9.01 1.51 -12.50
N CYS A 194 10.06 1.94 -13.21
CA CYS A 194 10.29 3.33 -13.58
C CYS A 194 9.10 4.01 -14.28
N PRO A 195 8.37 3.37 -15.23
CA PRO A 195 7.19 4.01 -15.84
C PRO A 195 6.12 4.39 -14.81
N MET A 196 5.88 3.54 -13.82
CA MET A 196 4.93 3.83 -12.74
C MET A 196 5.50 4.83 -11.73
N GLN A 197 6.80 4.75 -11.38
CA GLN A 197 7.44 5.77 -10.53
C GLN A 197 7.27 7.17 -11.10
N LYS A 198 7.52 7.35 -12.40
CA LYS A 198 7.33 8.63 -13.10
C LYS A 198 5.88 9.10 -13.07
N LYS A 199 4.90 8.22 -13.29
CA LYS A 199 3.46 8.55 -13.17
C LYS A 199 3.10 9.06 -11.78
N LEU A 200 3.75 8.51 -10.75
CA LEU A 200 3.55 8.89 -9.35
C LEU A 200 4.41 10.08 -8.91
N GLY A 201 5.27 10.61 -9.79
CA GLY A 201 6.12 11.77 -9.48
C GLY A 201 7.38 11.43 -8.68
N TYR A 202 7.93 10.24 -8.88
CA TYR A 202 9.26 9.83 -8.39
C TYR A 202 10.25 9.73 -9.55
N ASP A 203 11.54 9.99 -9.29
CA ASP A 203 12.62 9.69 -10.22
C ASP A 203 12.85 8.17 -10.35
N CYS A 204 13.80 7.75 -11.18
CA CYS A 204 14.20 6.35 -11.31
C CYS A 204 15.70 6.14 -11.05
N ALA A 205 16.32 7.07 -10.32
CA ALA A 205 17.74 6.96 -10.00
C ALA A 205 17.97 5.81 -9.01
N ILE A 206 19.17 5.25 -9.03
CA ILE A 206 19.66 4.28 -8.04
C ILE A 206 20.73 5.01 -7.23
#